data_AF-A0A5B7XVY4-F1
#
_entry.id   AF-A0A5B7XVY4-F1
#
_cell.length_a   1.000
_cell.length_b   1.000
_cell.length_c   1.000
_cell.angle_alpha   90.00
_cell.angle_beta   90.00
_cell.angle_gamma   90.00
#
_symmetry.space_group_name_H-M   'P 1'
#
loop_
_entity.id
_entity.type
_entity.pdbx_description
1 polymer ?
#
loop_
_entity_poly.entity_id
_entity_poly.type
_entity_poly.pdbx_seq_one_letter_code
_entity_poly.pdbx_strand_id
1 'polypeptide(L)'
;MVRSIYKQVFSTVNSLANELKFVYSLDTESINHIKNFNQEFTDLGILMTVSGLLKLHYFYPHIIEFHKNDLDYFLPYLRIENHYVKIGLLIETNKKQFDEAKLKNKLNKIKRNFDLYQLIDDLFTNEPSFWLYLSESKSRDLNYQKIITINPYYYNVLKIDDDLQVPYLSYFESFKPF
;
A
#
# COMPACT_ATOMS: atom_id res chain seq x y z
N MET A 1 21.06 -7.40 12.26
CA MET A 1 21.00 -6.24 11.35
C MET A 1 19.63 -6.12 10.67
N VAL A 2 19.08 -7.18 10.07
CA VAL A 2 17.75 -7.12 9.42
C VAL A 2 16.61 -6.75 10.41
N ARG A 3 16.60 -7.34 11.62
CA ARG A 3 15.59 -7.01 12.65
C ARG A 3 15.61 -5.54 13.08
N SER A 4 16.76 -4.86 13.08
CA SER A 4 16.81 -3.45 13.46
C SER A 4 16.20 -2.54 12.39
N ILE A 5 16.33 -2.89 11.10
CA ILE A 5 15.68 -2.16 10.00
C ILE A 5 14.16 -2.27 10.10
N TYR A 6 13.61 -3.49 10.26
CA TYR A 6 12.16 -3.66 10.46
C TYR A 6 11.66 -2.90 11.67
N LYS A 7 12.42 -2.94 12.77
CA LYS A 7 12.07 -2.21 13.98
C LYS A 7 11.98 -0.72 13.73
N GLN A 8 12.98 -0.14 13.09
CA GLN A 8 13.01 1.27 12.78
C GLN A 8 11.88 1.69 11.82
N VAL A 9 11.72 0.97 10.71
CA VAL A 9 10.68 1.26 9.71
C VAL A 9 9.29 1.15 10.32
N PHE A 10 8.94 0.02 10.92
CA PHE A 10 7.58 -0.18 11.42
C PHE A 10 7.27 0.61 12.68
N SER A 11 8.26 0.91 13.53
CA SER A 11 8.04 1.85 14.66
C SER A 11 7.71 3.25 14.14
N THR A 12 8.37 3.68 13.06
CA THR A 12 8.07 4.97 12.42
C THR A 12 6.67 4.96 11.80
N VAL A 13 6.32 3.93 11.02
CA VAL A 13 4.97 3.81 10.42
C VAL A 13 3.88 3.74 11.50
N ASN A 14 4.09 2.96 12.57
CA ASN A 14 3.16 2.89 13.71
C ASN A 14 2.97 4.26 14.37
N SER A 15 4.05 5.01 14.56
CA SER A 15 4.00 6.35 15.16
C SER A 15 3.19 7.30 14.28
N LEU A 16 3.45 7.33 12.98
CA LEU A 16 2.70 8.13 12.01
C LEU A 16 1.22 7.73 11.95
N ALA A 17 0.93 6.43 11.94
CA ALA A 17 -0.43 5.90 11.92
C ALA A 17 -1.23 6.33 13.17
N ASN A 18 -0.60 6.26 14.34
CA ASN A 18 -1.22 6.69 15.59
C ASN A 18 -1.41 8.21 15.66
N GLU A 19 -0.43 8.99 15.20
CA GLU A 19 -0.48 10.46 15.20
C GLU A 19 -1.59 10.96 14.26
N LEU A 20 -1.60 10.49 13.02
CA LEU A 20 -2.53 10.93 11.99
C LEU A 20 -3.88 10.19 11.99
N LYS A 21 -4.04 9.22 12.89
CA LYS A 21 -5.25 8.38 13.01
C LYS A 21 -5.61 7.73 11.67
N PHE A 22 -4.68 6.98 11.09
CA PHE A 22 -4.94 6.10 9.95
C PHE A 22 -4.57 4.66 10.29
N VAL A 23 -5.09 3.71 9.50
CA VAL A 23 -4.79 2.29 9.60
C VAL A 23 -4.00 1.87 8.36
N TYR A 24 -3.03 0.99 8.56
CA TYR A 24 -2.30 0.32 7.48
C TYR A 24 -2.29 -1.19 7.72
N SER A 25 -1.88 -1.94 6.71
CA SER A 25 -1.65 -3.38 6.78
C SER A 25 -0.32 -3.70 6.13
N LEU A 26 0.34 -4.78 6.53
CA LEU A 26 1.39 -5.36 5.68
C LEU A 26 0.78 -5.89 4.37
N ASP A 27 1.57 -5.86 3.31
CA ASP A 27 1.26 -6.58 2.07
C ASP A 27 1.64 -8.07 2.17
N THR A 28 1.23 -8.85 1.18
CA THR A 28 1.48 -10.29 1.13
C THR A 28 2.97 -10.63 1.18
N GLU A 29 3.80 -9.94 0.40
CA GLU A 29 5.23 -10.24 0.34
C GLU A 29 5.90 -9.99 1.69
N SER A 30 5.56 -8.88 2.36
CA SER A 30 6.07 -8.56 3.69
C SER A 30 5.57 -9.52 4.76
N ILE A 31 4.29 -9.91 4.73
CA ILE A 31 3.75 -10.92 5.65
C ILE A 31 4.53 -12.22 5.53
N ASN A 32 4.66 -12.74 4.30
CA ASN A 32 5.34 -13.99 4.02
C ASN A 32 6.81 -13.92 4.38
N HIS A 33 7.45 -12.78 4.11
CA HIS A 33 8.84 -12.59 4.46
C HIS A 33 9.05 -12.61 5.98
N ILE A 34 8.29 -11.80 6.73
CA ILE A 34 8.45 -11.68 8.18
C ILE A 34 8.12 -13.01 8.87
N LYS A 35 7.10 -13.76 8.41
CA LYS A 35 6.76 -15.07 8.99
C LYS A 35 7.85 -16.12 8.78
N ASN A 36 8.50 -16.12 7.62
CA ASN A 36 9.45 -17.17 7.26
C ASN A 36 10.89 -16.86 7.69
N PHE A 37 11.21 -15.62 8.10
CA PHE A 37 12.52 -15.17 8.62
C PHE A 37 13.75 -15.63 7.82
N ASN A 38 13.58 -16.01 6.55
CA ASN A 38 14.56 -16.85 5.89
C ASN A 38 15.62 -16.08 5.08
N GLN A 39 15.50 -14.76 4.87
CA GLN A 39 16.48 -14.00 4.09
C GLN A 39 16.60 -12.53 4.54
N GLU A 40 17.69 -11.86 4.11
CA GLU A 40 17.76 -10.40 4.13
C GLU A 40 16.81 -9.86 3.06
N PHE A 41 15.62 -9.40 3.47
CA PHE A 41 14.65 -8.84 2.53
C PHE A 41 14.52 -7.33 2.72
N THR A 42 14.81 -6.63 1.63
CA THR A 42 14.87 -5.17 1.57
C THR A 42 13.57 -4.54 1.09
N ASP A 43 12.63 -5.33 0.57
CA ASP A 43 11.48 -4.84 -0.19
C ASP A 43 10.21 -4.80 0.66
N LEU A 44 10.20 -3.97 1.69
CA LEU A 44 9.03 -3.80 2.56
C LEU A 44 7.87 -3.15 1.83
N GLY A 45 6.68 -3.70 2.00
CA GLY A 45 5.43 -3.21 1.45
C GLY A 45 4.35 -3.08 2.52
N ILE A 46 3.63 -1.97 2.46
CA ILE A 46 2.43 -1.73 3.26
C ILE A 46 1.25 -1.40 2.36
N LEU A 47 0.06 -1.59 2.90
CA LEU A 47 -1.21 -1.25 2.32
C LEU A 47 -1.83 -0.13 3.14
N MET A 48 -2.35 0.90 2.48
CA MET A 48 -3.08 1.99 3.15
C MET A 48 -4.28 2.42 2.34
N THR A 49 -5.22 3.08 3.01
CA THR A 49 -6.37 3.70 2.33
C THR A 49 -5.98 5.01 1.67
N VAL A 50 -6.80 5.49 0.73
CA VAL A 50 -6.65 6.83 0.14
C VAL A 50 -6.61 7.91 1.22
N SER A 51 -7.48 7.82 2.22
CA SER A 51 -7.48 8.76 3.35
C SER A 51 -6.15 8.77 4.11
N GLY A 52 -5.55 7.59 4.34
CA GLY A 52 -4.23 7.48 4.97
C GLY A 52 -3.13 8.13 4.15
N LEU A 53 -3.12 7.87 2.84
CA LEU A 53 -2.16 8.46 1.90
C LEU A 53 -2.27 10.00 1.88
N LEU A 54 -3.49 10.54 1.78
CA LEU A 54 -3.72 11.98 1.72
C LEU A 54 -3.30 12.69 3.01
N LYS A 55 -3.59 12.09 4.19
CA LYS A 55 -3.12 12.62 5.47
C LYS A 55 -1.60 12.66 5.54
N LEU A 56 -0.93 11.57 5.17
CA LEU A 56 0.53 11.52 5.15
C LEU A 56 1.12 12.54 4.19
N HIS A 57 0.58 12.64 2.97
CA HIS A 57 1.05 13.60 1.98
C HIS A 57 0.88 15.06 2.45
N TYR A 58 -0.22 15.37 3.15
CA TYR A 58 -0.48 16.72 3.65
C TYR A 58 0.42 17.10 4.84
N PHE A 59 0.55 16.23 5.84
CA PHE A 59 1.30 16.54 7.08
C PHE A 59 2.79 16.23 6.99
N TYR A 60 3.19 15.21 6.20
CA TYR A 60 4.57 14.76 6.02
C TYR A 60 4.92 14.57 4.55
N PRO A 61 4.83 15.63 3.71
CA PRO A 61 5.07 15.51 2.27
C PRO A 61 6.46 14.98 1.91
N HIS A 62 7.46 15.21 2.79
CA HIS A 62 8.84 14.75 2.58
C HIS A 62 9.04 13.23 2.78
N ILE A 63 8.10 12.55 3.44
CA ILE A 63 8.12 11.09 3.63
C ILE A 63 7.52 10.40 2.40
N ILE A 64 6.66 11.08 1.64
CA ILE A 64 6.01 10.54 0.45
C ILE A 64 6.84 10.92 -0.78
N GLU A 65 7.49 9.95 -1.40
CA GLU A 65 8.24 10.17 -2.63
C GLU A 65 7.52 9.56 -3.85
N PHE A 66 7.43 10.36 -4.91
CA PHE A 66 7.10 9.94 -6.25
C PHE A 66 8.39 9.97 -7.07
N HIS A 67 8.77 8.86 -7.69
CA HIS A 67 9.97 8.82 -8.53
C HIS A 67 9.78 9.73 -9.76
N LYS A 68 10.61 10.77 -9.87
CA LYS A 68 10.48 11.82 -10.91
C LYS A 68 11.20 11.53 -12.23
N ASN A 69 12.05 10.51 -12.32
CA ASN A 69 12.90 10.29 -13.49
C ASN A 69 12.49 9.03 -14.29
N ASP A 70 11.85 9.28 -15.43
CA ASP A 70 11.70 8.51 -16.68
C ASP A 70 11.29 7.02 -16.71
N LEU A 71 11.32 6.24 -15.62
CA LEU A 71 11.03 4.80 -15.65
C LEU A 71 10.45 4.14 -14.38
N ASP A 72 10.29 4.85 -13.27
CA ASP A 72 10.18 4.16 -11.97
C ASP A 72 8.86 4.50 -11.28
N TYR A 73 7.94 3.54 -11.26
CA TYR A 73 6.78 3.41 -10.36
C TYR A 73 5.65 4.47 -10.44
N PHE A 74 4.43 3.97 -10.56
CA PHE A 74 3.14 4.66 -10.57
C PHE A 74 2.61 5.01 -9.17
N LEU A 75 2.91 4.19 -8.17
CA LEU A 75 2.50 4.40 -6.78
C LEU A 75 3.63 5.04 -5.97
N PRO A 76 3.30 5.89 -4.96
CA PRO A 76 4.28 6.50 -4.09
C PRO A 76 4.93 5.47 -3.15
N TYR A 77 6.05 5.88 -2.56
CA TYR A 77 6.76 5.13 -1.53
C TYR A 77 6.84 5.96 -0.25
N LEU A 78 6.93 5.29 0.91
CA LEU A 78 7.40 5.96 2.12
C LEU A 78 8.92 5.90 2.14
N ARG A 79 9.56 7.07 2.22
CA ARG A 79 10.97 7.19 2.56
C ARG A 79 11.11 7.34 4.07
N ILE A 80 11.63 6.30 4.71
CA ILE A 80 11.96 6.30 6.13
C ILE A 80 13.47 6.16 6.23
N GLU A 81 14.13 7.28 6.50
CA GLU A 81 15.59 7.42 6.48
C GLU A 81 16.19 7.01 5.11
N ASN A 82 16.93 5.90 5.07
CA ASN A 82 17.56 5.35 3.88
C ASN A 82 16.79 4.14 3.29
N HIS A 83 15.54 3.94 3.73
CA HIS A 83 14.70 2.83 3.29
C HIS A 83 13.46 3.32 2.56
N TYR A 84 13.10 2.61 1.50
CA TYR A 84 11.88 2.83 0.73
C TYR A 84 10.89 1.71 1.05
N VAL A 85 9.69 2.10 1.47
CA VAL A 85 8.58 1.16 1.72
C VAL A 85 7.56 1.34 0.62
N LYS A 86 7.26 0.25 -0.10
CA LYS A 86 6.25 0.23 -1.15
C LYS A 86 4.88 0.50 -0.57
N ILE A 87 4.07 1.29 -1.26
CA ILE A 87 2.68 1.54 -0.87
C ILE A 87 1.75 0.88 -1.88
N GLY A 88 1.02 -0.13 -1.43
CA GLY A 88 -0.20 -0.58 -2.05
C GLY A 88 -1.37 0.29 -1.59
N LEU A 89 -2.28 0.63 -2.50
CA LEU A 89 -3.39 1.53 -2.22
C LEU A 89 -4.72 0.80 -2.21
N LEU A 90 -5.48 0.98 -1.13
CA LEU A 90 -6.86 0.54 -1.01
C LEU A 90 -7.77 1.74 -1.29
N ILE A 91 -8.55 1.64 -2.37
CA ILE A 91 -9.48 2.69 -2.80
C ILE A 91 -10.90 2.23 -2.50
N GLU A 92 -11.60 2.98 -1.65
CA GLU A 92 -13.04 2.86 -1.41
C GLU A 92 -13.81 3.16 -2.71
N THR A 93 -14.50 2.17 -3.28
CA THR A 93 -15.17 2.33 -4.58
C THR A 93 -16.52 1.60 -4.65
N ASN A 94 -17.24 1.77 -5.75
CA ASN A 94 -18.50 1.07 -6.01
C ASN A 94 -18.68 0.75 -7.49
N LYS A 95 -19.78 0.04 -7.82
CA LYS A 95 -20.07 -0.36 -9.20
C LYS A 95 -20.31 0.81 -10.16
N LYS A 96 -20.67 1.99 -9.66
CA LYS A 96 -20.88 3.17 -10.51
C LYS A 96 -19.54 3.76 -10.94
N GLN A 97 -18.56 3.81 -10.04
CA GLN A 97 -17.27 4.45 -10.33
C GLN A 97 -16.29 3.46 -10.99
N PHE A 98 -16.45 2.17 -10.70
CA PHE A 98 -15.61 1.11 -11.25
C PHE A 98 -16.21 0.48 -12.51
N ASP A 99 -15.62 0.81 -13.65
CA ASP A 99 -15.80 0.11 -14.93
C ASP A 99 -14.48 -0.58 -15.28
N GLU A 100 -14.46 -1.90 -15.18
CA GLU A 100 -13.26 -2.71 -15.32
C GLU A 100 -12.59 -2.55 -16.69
N ALA A 101 -13.38 -2.52 -17.76
CA ALA A 101 -12.86 -2.36 -19.12
C ALA A 101 -12.25 -0.97 -19.31
N LYS A 102 -12.89 0.08 -18.77
CA LYS A 102 -12.34 1.44 -18.81
C LYS A 102 -11.06 1.55 -17.98
N LEU A 103 -11.02 0.97 -16.78
CA LEU A 103 -9.83 1.01 -15.94
C LEU A 103 -8.67 0.29 -16.63
N LYS A 104 -8.87 -0.94 -17.11
CA LYS A 104 -7.84 -1.69 -17.86
C LYS A 104 -7.32 -0.89 -19.06
N ASN A 105 -8.21 -0.25 -19.81
CA ASN A 105 -7.83 0.61 -20.93
C ASN A 105 -7.06 1.86 -20.49
N LYS A 106 -7.42 2.47 -19.36
CA LYS A 106 -6.65 3.60 -18.78
C LYS A 106 -5.25 3.12 -18.40
N LEU A 107 -5.14 2.01 -17.65
CA LEU A 107 -3.87 1.48 -17.17
C LEU A 107 -2.93 1.06 -18.32
N ASN A 108 -3.46 0.40 -19.36
CA ASN A 108 -2.68 0.02 -20.55
C ASN A 108 -2.16 1.23 -21.35
N LYS A 109 -2.83 2.38 -21.25
CA LYS A 109 -2.45 3.61 -21.94
C LYS A 109 -1.44 4.44 -21.16
N ILE A 110 -1.14 4.09 -19.92
CA ILE A 110 -0.17 4.82 -19.12
C ILE A 110 1.22 4.63 -19.73
N LYS A 111 1.66 5.63 -20.49
CA LYS A 111 3.05 5.88 -20.86
C LYS A 111 3.37 7.27 -20.33
N ARG A 112 4.47 7.39 -19.56
CA ARG A 112 5.09 8.63 -19.04
C ARG A 112 4.10 9.81 -18.90
N ASN A 113 3.49 9.94 -17.71
CA ASN A 113 2.60 11.00 -17.20
C ASN A 113 1.34 10.42 -16.54
N PHE A 114 1.53 9.42 -15.68
CA PHE A 114 0.44 8.92 -14.84
C PHE A 114 0.11 9.94 -13.76
N ASP A 115 -1.14 10.36 -13.68
CA ASP A 115 -1.64 11.12 -12.53
C ASP A 115 -2.42 10.18 -11.61
N LEU A 116 -1.74 9.76 -10.53
CA LEU A 116 -2.34 8.90 -9.52
C LEU A 116 -3.54 9.58 -8.86
N TYR A 117 -3.49 10.89 -8.60
CA TYR A 117 -4.59 11.58 -7.94
C TYR A 117 -5.81 11.68 -8.82
N GLN A 118 -5.64 11.89 -10.13
CA GLN A 118 -6.74 11.80 -11.08
C GLN A 118 -7.35 10.40 -11.11
N LEU A 119 -6.53 9.34 -11.08
CA LEU A 119 -7.05 7.96 -11.01
C LEU A 119 -7.83 7.73 -9.72
N ILE A 120 -7.32 8.22 -8.59
CA ILE A 120 -8.00 8.11 -7.28
C ILE A 120 -9.35 8.83 -7.35
N ASP A 121 -9.41 10.06 -7.87
CA ASP A 121 -10.63 10.86 -7.97
C ASP A 121 -11.69 10.17 -8.84
N ASP A 122 -11.28 9.55 -9.95
CA ASP A 122 -12.17 8.80 -10.83
C ASP A 122 -12.78 7.54 -10.16
N LEU A 123 -12.05 6.92 -9.23
CA LEU A 123 -12.42 5.63 -8.64
C LEU A 123 -13.06 5.75 -7.26
N PHE A 124 -12.67 6.75 -6.48
CA PHE A 124 -13.05 6.90 -5.09
C PHE A 124 -14.53 7.25 -4.91
N THR A 125 -15.13 6.78 -3.82
CA THR A 125 -16.48 7.17 -3.43
C THR A 125 -16.70 7.08 -1.92
N ASN A 126 -17.50 8.01 -1.40
CA ASN A 126 -17.93 8.01 0.01
C ASN A 126 -19.03 6.97 0.31
N GLU A 127 -19.60 6.34 -0.72
CA GLU A 127 -20.58 5.26 -0.59
C GLU A 127 -20.02 3.95 -1.17
N PRO A 128 -18.95 3.38 -0.56
CA PRO A 128 -18.29 2.22 -1.12
C PRO A 128 -19.14 0.96 -0.95
N SER A 129 -19.07 0.10 -1.96
CA SER A 129 -19.60 -1.28 -1.88
C SER A 129 -18.48 -2.32 -1.90
N PHE A 130 -17.25 -1.91 -2.20
CA PHE A 130 -16.06 -2.74 -2.17
C PHE A 130 -14.80 -1.88 -2.18
N TRP A 131 -13.65 -2.53 -2.03
CA TRP A 131 -12.33 -1.91 -2.14
C TRP A 131 -11.68 -2.31 -3.46
N LEU A 132 -10.98 -1.38 -4.09
CA LEU A 132 -10.05 -1.68 -5.16
C LEU A 132 -8.64 -1.60 -4.60
N TYR A 133 -7.92 -2.70 -4.66
CA TYR A 133 -6.50 -2.75 -4.34
C TYR A 133 -5.70 -2.41 -5.58
N LEU A 134 -4.91 -1.34 -5.54
CA LEU A 134 -3.90 -1.01 -6.54
C LEU A 134 -2.51 -1.39 -6.02
N SER A 135 -1.72 -2.03 -6.87
CA SER A 135 -0.36 -2.45 -6.56
C SER A 135 0.50 -2.52 -7.80
N GLU A 136 1.81 -2.52 -7.62
CA GLU A 136 2.75 -2.71 -8.73
C GLU A 136 3.28 -4.12 -8.76
N SER A 137 3.35 -4.71 -9.96
CA SER A 137 4.06 -5.97 -10.16
C SER A 137 5.57 -5.75 -10.16
N LYS A 138 6.31 -6.86 -10.14
CA LYS A 138 7.77 -6.88 -10.36
C LYS A 138 8.16 -6.36 -11.74
N SER A 139 7.28 -6.52 -12.74
CA SER A 139 7.44 -5.93 -14.08
C SER A 139 7.15 -4.43 -14.13
N ARG A 140 6.80 -3.81 -12.99
CA ARG A 140 6.44 -2.39 -12.83
C ARG A 140 5.16 -2.01 -13.54
N ASP A 141 4.24 -2.95 -13.71
CA ASP A 141 2.91 -2.68 -14.22
C ASP A 141 1.99 -2.34 -13.05
N LEU A 142 1.14 -1.31 -13.21
CA LEU A 142 0.09 -1.02 -12.25
C LEU A 142 -1.03 -2.05 -12.43
N ASN A 143 -1.24 -2.86 -11.39
CA ASN A 143 -2.28 -3.86 -11.33
C ASN A 143 -3.39 -3.44 -10.36
N TYR A 144 -4.56 -4.03 -10.55
CA TYR A 144 -5.69 -3.82 -9.66
C TYR A 144 -6.42 -5.12 -9.36
N GLN A 145 -6.92 -5.22 -8.13
CA GLN A 145 -7.82 -6.30 -7.73
C GLN A 145 -9.02 -5.77 -6.97
N LYS A 146 -10.20 -6.25 -7.35
CA LYS A 146 -11.43 -5.98 -6.62
C LYS A 146 -11.50 -6.84 -5.37
N ILE A 147 -11.77 -6.22 -4.22
CA ILE A 147 -11.90 -6.89 -2.93
C ILE A 147 -13.27 -6.60 -2.31
N ILE A 148 -14.11 -7.64 -2.24
CA ILE A 148 -15.50 -7.56 -1.78
C ILE A 148 -15.72 -8.10 -0.36
N THR A 149 -14.75 -8.84 0.20
CA THR A 149 -14.90 -9.63 1.44
C THR A 149 -13.96 -9.19 2.56
N ILE A 150 -13.28 -8.06 2.43
CA ILE A 150 -12.47 -7.51 3.53
C ILE A 150 -13.38 -6.80 4.52
N ASN A 151 -13.28 -7.20 5.78
CA ASN A 151 -13.71 -6.36 6.89
C ASN A 151 -12.48 -5.64 7.45
N PRO A 152 -12.29 -4.33 7.18
CA PRO A 152 -11.08 -3.60 7.59
C PRO A 152 -10.99 -3.42 9.11
N TYR A 153 -12.08 -3.63 9.85
CA TYR A 153 -12.10 -3.58 11.31
C TYR A 153 -11.50 -4.83 11.96
N TYR A 154 -11.32 -5.92 11.20
CA TYR A 154 -10.71 -7.15 11.68
C TYR A 154 -9.34 -7.31 11.03
N TYR A 155 -8.30 -7.01 11.81
CA TYR A 155 -6.91 -7.21 11.44
C TYR A 155 -6.28 -8.22 12.40
N ASN A 156 -5.31 -8.95 11.87
CA ASN A 156 -4.38 -9.71 12.67
C ASN A 156 -3.16 -8.84 13.00
N VAL A 157 -2.41 -9.25 14.02
CA VAL A 157 -1.18 -8.59 14.42
C VAL A 157 -0.02 -9.57 14.29
N LEU A 158 1.03 -9.16 13.60
CA LEU A 158 2.27 -9.89 13.52
C LEU A 158 3.24 -9.33 14.57
N LYS A 159 3.74 -10.21 15.45
CA LYS A 159 4.78 -9.86 16.42
C LYS A 159 6.15 -10.04 15.76
N ILE A 160 6.88 -8.95 15.59
CA ILE A 160 8.21 -8.95 14.97
C ILE A 160 9.30 -9.06 16.05
N ASP A 161 9.06 -8.38 17.18
CA ASP A 161 9.89 -8.35 18.38
C ASP A 161 8.97 -8.22 19.62
N ASP A 162 9.52 -8.25 20.83
CA ASP A 162 8.74 -8.18 22.08
C ASP A 162 7.90 -6.90 22.18
N ASP A 163 8.40 -5.79 21.63
CA ASP A 163 7.79 -4.46 21.65
C ASP A 163 7.23 -4.03 20.29
N LEU A 164 7.41 -4.82 19.22
CA LEU A 164 7.00 -4.44 17.88
C LEU A 164 5.90 -5.33 17.33
N GLN A 165 4.75 -4.70 17.15
CA GLN A 165 3.55 -5.29 16.59
C GLN A 165 3.16 -4.53 15.33
N VAL A 166 2.82 -5.28 14.28
CA VAL A 166 2.45 -4.71 12.99
C VAL A 166 1.12 -5.29 12.53
N PRO A 167 0.13 -4.45 12.20
CA PRO A 167 -1.17 -4.92 11.74
C PRO A 167 -1.07 -5.48 10.32
N TYR A 168 -1.90 -6.48 10.04
CA TYR A 168 -2.17 -6.92 8.68
C TYR A 168 -3.59 -7.49 8.54
N LEU A 169 -4.18 -7.32 7.36
CA LEU A 169 -5.48 -7.90 7.04
C LEU A 169 -5.27 -9.35 6.60
N SER A 170 -5.99 -10.30 7.23
CA SER A 170 -5.81 -11.75 6.98
C SER A 170 -6.04 -12.13 5.51
N TYR A 171 -6.83 -11.33 4.78
CA TYR A 171 -7.02 -11.47 3.34
C TYR A 171 -5.69 -11.52 2.57
N PHE A 172 -4.67 -10.77 3.00
CA PHE A 172 -3.38 -10.69 2.32
C PHE A 172 -2.39 -11.79 2.70
N GLU A 173 -2.72 -12.70 3.63
CA GLU A 173 -1.84 -13.84 3.93
C GLU A 173 -1.76 -14.86 2.79
N SER A 174 -2.91 -15.13 2.17
CA SER A 174 -3.05 -16.13 1.10
C SER A 174 -3.32 -15.50 -0.26
N PHE A 175 -3.31 -14.17 -0.31
CA PHE A 175 -3.44 -13.41 -1.53
C PHE A 175 -2.26 -13.74 -2.45
N LYS A 176 -2.55 -14.00 -3.73
CA LYS A 176 -1.52 -14.21 -4.74
C LYS A 176 -1.40 -12.92 -5.54
N PRO A 177 -0.36 -12.09 -5.30
CA PRO A 177 -0.10 -10.95 -6.16
C PRO A 177 0.20 -11.45 -7.60
N PHE A 178 -0.13 -10.59 -8.56
CA PHE A 178 -0.02 -10.83 -9.99
C PHE A 178 1.37 -11.28 -10.45
#